data_AF-A0A7R9R8W4-F1
#
_entry.id   AF-A0A7R9R8W4-F1
#
_cell.length_a   1.000
_cell.length_b   1.000
_cell.length_c   1.000
_cell.angle_alpha   90.00
_cell.angle_beta   90.00
_cell.angle_gamma   90.00
#
_symmetry.space_group_name_H-M   'P 1'
#
loop_
_entity.id
_entity.type
_entity.pdbx_description
1 polymer ?
#
loop_
_entity_poly.entity_id
_entity_poly.type
_entity_poly.pdbx_seq_one_letter_code
_entity_poly.pdbx_strand_id
1 'polypeptide(L)' 'MDKLHNVAYSVSNSCLHSKQDRRTSRKRTLIERTFAVIKKVFNSAHVMITTVTKTSVKMLFSCFYFNLYQFNTLKRKKVI' A
#
# COMPACT_ATOMS: atom_id res chain seq x y z
N MET A 1 -1.78 -20.75 41.08
CA MET A 1 -1.79 -19.41 40.44
C MET A 1 -1.37 -19.46 38.97
N ASP A 2 -0.83 -20.58 38.51
CA ASP A 2 -0.20 -20.76 37.18
C ASP A 2 -1.17 -20.76 36.01
N LYS A 3 -2.43 -21.16 36.24
CA LYS A 3 -3.46 -21.22 35.19
C LYS A 3 -3.95 -19.83 34.79
N LEU A 4 -4.04 -18.89 35.73
CA LEU A 4 -4.40 -17.50 35.44
C LEU A 4 -3.26 -16.77 34.71
N HIS A 5 -2.01 -17.04 35.06
CA HIS A 5 -0.85 -16.45 34.38
C HIS A 5 -0.75 -16.92 32.92
N ASN A 6 -1.00 -18.20 32.64
CA ASN A 6 -1.01 -18.74 31.28
C ASN A 6 -2.13 -18.16 30.41
N VAL A 7 -3.33 -17.99 30.99
CA VAL A 7 -4.46 -17.36 30.29
C VAL A 7 -4.16 -15.89 30.00
N ALA A 8 -3.63 -15.14 30.97
CA ALA A 8 -3.22 -13.76 30.77
C ALA A 8 -2.14 -13.64 29.68
N TYR A 9 -1.15 -14.54 29.68
CA TYR A 9 -0.11 -14.59 28.66
C TYR A 9 -0.69 -14.87 27.26
N SER A 10 -1.60 -15.84 27.12
CA SER A 10 -2.28 -16.16 25.84
C SER A 10 -3.10 -14.98 25.31
N VAL A 11 -3.88 -14.33 26.18
CA VAL A 11 -4.71 -13.17 25.82
C VAL A 11 -3.83 -11.97 25.44
N SER A 12 -2.72 -11.76 26.14
CA SER A 12 -1.78 -10.66 25.83
C SER A 12 -1.11 -10.87 24.46
N ASN A 13 -0.69 -12.10 24.14
CA ASN A 13 -0.09 -12.44 22.84
C ASN A 13 -1.08 -12.32 21.67
N SER A 14 -2.32 -12.79 21.84
CA SER A 14 -3.36 -12.65 20.81
C SER A 14 -3.78 -11.18 20.60
N CYS A 15 -3.80 -10.37 21.67
CA CYS A 15 -4.00 -8.93 21.58
C CYS A 15 -2.82 -8.19 20.91
N LEU A 16 -1.59 -8.66 21.10
CA LEU A 16 -0.40 -8.13 20.40
C LEU A 16 -0.42 -8.50 18.92
N HIS A 17 -0.73 -9.75 18.58
CA HIS A 17 -0.84 -10.24 17.21
C HIS A 17 -1.92 -9.48 16.43
N SER A 18 -3.12 -9.35 16.99
CA SER A 18 -4.21 -8.59 16.37
C SER A 18 -3.88 -7.11 16.11
N LYS A 19 -3.14 -6.46 17.03
CA LYS A 19 -2.63 -5.09 16.80
C LYS A 19 -1.63 -5.03 15.65
N GLN A 20 -0.77 -6.03 15.52
CA GLN A 20 0.23 -6.11 14.45
C GLN A 20 -0.41 -6.43 13.10
N ASP A 21 -1.35 -7.36 13.03
CA ASP A 21 -2.09 -7.69 11.82
C ASP A 21 -2.86 -6.48 11.30
N ARG A 22 -3.48 -5.72 12.20
CA ARG A 22 -4.17 -4.48 11.84
C ARG A 22 -3.21 -3.46 11.25
N ARG A 23 -1.98 -3.35 11.77
CA ARG A 23 -0.94 -2.47 11.20
C ARG A 23 -0.50 -2.94 9.82
N THR A 24 -0.24 -4.24 9.65
CA THR A 24 0.17 -4.82 8.36
C THR A 24 -0.94 -4.69 7.32
N SER A 25 -2.19 -4.95 7.70
CA SER A 25 -3.36 -4.80 6.85
C SER A 25 -3.50 -3.35 6.35
N ARG A 26 -3.40 -2.35 7.25
CA ARG A 26 -3.42 -0.93 6.85
C ARG A 26 -2.34 -0.56 5.84
N LYS A 27 -1.12 -1.09 6.01
CA LYS A 27 -0.03 -0.89 5.05
C LYS A 27 -0.34 -1.52 3.68
N ARG A 28 -0.87 -2.75 3.66
CA ARG A 28 -1.28 -3.45 2.42
C ARG A 28 -2.38 -2.70 1.67
N THR A 29 -3.41 -2.24 2.39
CA THR A 29 -4.52 -1.47 1.80
C THR A 29 -4.05 -0.20 1.10
N LEU A 30 -3.03 0.49 1.63
CA LEU A 30 -2.47 1.69 1.00
C LEU A 30 -1.79 1.38 -0.34
N ILE A 31 -1.04 0.26 -0.39
CA ILE A 31 -0.35 -0.19 -1.59
C ILE A 31 -1.35 -0.62 -2.66
N GLU A 32 -2.34 -1.44 -2.29
CA GLU A 32 -3.40 -1.91 -3.18
C GLU A 32 -4.16 -0.74 -3.81
N ARG A 33 -4.51 0.27 -3.00
CA ARG A 33 -5.17 1.49 -3.48
C ARG A 33 -4.30 2.25 -4.47
N THR A 34 -3.00 2.38 -4.19
CA THR A 34 -2.05 3.06 -5.07
C THR A 34 -1.95 2.36 -6.42
N PHE A 35 -1.84 1.04 -6.42
CA PHE A 35 -1.87 0.22 -7.63
C PHE A 35 -3.18 0.37 -8.41
N ALA A 36 -4.32 0.42 -7.72
CA ALA A 36 -5.62 0.63 -8.36
C ALA A 36 -5.71 2.01 -9.04
N VAL A 37 -5.20 3.07 -8.41
CA VAL A 37 -5.14 4.41 -9.00
C VAL A 37 -4.23 4.42 -10.22
N ILE A 38 -3.05 3.81 -10.14
CA ILE A 38 -2.12 3.76 -11.26
C ILE A 38 -2.74 3.04 -12.46
N LYS A 39 -3.33 1.86 -12.22
CA LYS A 39 -4.02 1.07 -13.25
C LYS A 39 -5.17 1.82 -13.91
N LYS A 40 -5.97 2.58 -13.13
CA LYS A 40 -7.17 3.27 -13.62
C LYS A 40 -6.86 4.61 -14.29
N VAL A 41 -5.96 5.41 -13.73
CA VAL A 41 -5.66 6.78 -14.21
C VAL A 41 -4.67 6.76 -15.37
N PHE A 42 -3.63 5.93 -15.29
CA PHE A 42 -2.60 5.85 -16.34
C PHE A 42 -2.85 4.71 -17.32
N ASN A 43 -4.00 4.02 -17.20
CA ASN A 43 -4.40 2.89 -18.02
C ASN A 43 -3.32 1.79 -18.13
N SER A 44 -2.54 1.60 -17.06
CA SER A 44 -1.33 0.77 -17.06
C SER A 44 -1.61 -0.74 -16.91
N ALA A 45 -2.89 -1.14 -16.96
CA ALA A 45 -3.29 -2.53 -16.80
C ALA A 45 -2.91 -3.39 -18.01
N HIS A 46 -2.97 -2.81 -19.21
CA HIS A 46 -2.59 -3.48 -20.45
C HIS A 46 -1.78 -2.52 -21.33
N VAL A 47 -0.58 -2.94 -21.71
CA VAL A 47 0.31 -2.16 -22.57
C VAL A 47 0.49 -2.94 -23.87
N MET A 48 0.14 -2.34 -25.01
CA MET A 48 0.25 -2.96 -26.35
C MET A 48 1.71 -3.00 -26.87
N ILE A 49 2.68 -3.04 -25.98
CA ILE A 49 4.10 -3.01 -26.32
C ILE A 49 4.68 -4.38 -26.06
N THR A 50 5.22 -4.99 -27.10
CA THR A 50 5.73 -6.37 -27.09
C THR A 50 7.09 -6.53 -26.42
N THR A 51 7.81 -5.43 -26.19
CA THR A 51 9.15 -5.46 -25.59
C THR A 51 9.14 -5.10 -24.11
N VAL A 52 9.77 -5.96 -23.30
CA VAL A 52 9.85 -5.79 -21.84
C VAL A 52 10.54 -4.47 -21.46
N THR A 53 11.60 -4.09 -22.17
CA THR A 53 12.36 -2.85 -21.92
C THR A 53 11.52 -1.58 -22.09
N LYS A 54 10.63 -1.54 -23.08
CA LYS A 54 9.78 -0.36 -23.30
C LYS A 54 8.62 -0.33 -22.31
N THR A 55 8.11 -1.49 -21.91
CA THR A 55 7.08 -1.61 -20.88
C THR A 55 7.62 -1.21 -19.50
N SER A 56 8.83 -1.63 -19.12
CA SER A 56 9.44 -1.26 -17.84
C SER A 56 9.62 0.25 -17.70
N VAL A 57 10.10 0.91 -18.76
CA VAL A 57 10.25 2.37 -18.80
C VAL A 57 8.88 3.07 -18.67
N LYS A 58 7.84 2.62 -19.38
CA LYS A 58 6.47 3.17 -19.23
C LYS A 58 5.91 3.01 -17.83
N MET A 59 6.16 1.86 -17.20
CA MET A 59 5.71 1.63 -15.82
C MET A 59 6.46 2.54 -14.84
N LEU A 60 7.77 2.75 -15.04
CA LEU A 60 8.57 3.68 -14.24
C LEU A 60 8.03 5.11 -14.34
N PHE A 61 7.75 5.59 -15.56
CA PHE A 61 7.13 6.89 -15.76
C PHE A 61 5.76 6.98 -15.09
N SER A 62 4.91 5.94 -15.19
CA SER A 62 3.60 5.92 -14.54
C SER A 62 3.70 6.07 -13.01
N CYS A 63 4.68 5.40 -12.39
CA CYS A 63 4.96 5.55 -10.96
C CYS A 63 5.48 6.96 -10.61
N PHE A 64 6.34 7.53 -11.45
CA PHE A 64 6.84 8.89 -11.25
C PHE A 64 5.72 9.94 -11.32
N TYR A 65 4.85 9.84 -12.34
CA TYR A 65 3.67 10.71 -12.46
C TYR A 65 2.70 10.55 -11.29
N PHE A 66 2.55 9.33 -10.75
CA PHE A 66 1.74 9.13 -9.55
C PHE A 66 2.31 9.91 -8.34
N ASN A 67 3.63 9.92 -8.15
CA ASN A 67 4.24 10.71 -7.07
C ASN A 67 3.99 12.21 -7.23
N LEU A 68 4.07 12.74 -8.46
CA LEU A 68 3.73 14.13 -8.76
C LEU A 68 2.23 14.43 -8.57
N TYR A 69 1.35 13.49 -8.93
CA TYR A 69 -0.08 13.61 -8.71
C TYR A 69 -0.43 13.70 -7.22
N GLN A 70 0.26 12.91 -6.39
CA GLN A 70 0.13 12.97 -4.94
C GLN A 70 0.66 14.30 -4.38
N PHE A 71 1.79 14.80 -4.88
CA PHE A 71 2.32 16.11 -4.51
C PHE A 71 1.34 17.24 -4.84
N ASN A 72 0.76 17.26 -6.04
CA ASN A 72 -0.27 18.23 -6.41
C ASN A 72 -1.52 18.11 -5.53
N THR A 73 -1.90 16.89 -5.13
CA THR A 73 -3.00 16.67 -4.20
C THR A 73 -2.70 17.22 -2.81
N LEU A 74 -1.47 17.10 -2.32
CA LEU A 74 -1.02 17.68 -1.06
C LEU A 74 -1.02 19.21 -1.12
N LYS A 75 -0.51 19.79 -2.22
CA LYS A 75 -0.54 21.24 -2.47
C LYS A 75 -1.97 21.79 -2.51
N ARG A 76 -2.90 21.09 -3.18
CA ARG A 76 -4.34 21.47 -3.17
C ARG A 76 -4.96 21.42 -1.79
N LYS A 77 -4.51 20.51 -0.93
CA LYS A 77 -4.95 20.42 0.46
C LYS A 77 -4.26 21.44 1.38
N LYS A 78 -3.34 22.26 0.87
CA LYS A 78 -2.54 23.25 1.63
C LYS A 78 -1.85 22.64 2.85
N VAL A 79 -1.48 21.37 2.77
CA VAL A 79 -0.74 20.67 3.84
C VAL A 79 0.76 21.03 3.76
N ILE A 80 1.21 21.40 2.57
CA ILE A 80 2.52 21.93 2.21
C ILE A 80 2.28 23.15 1.31
#